data_AF-A0AAW0RMJ6-F1
#
_entry.id   AF-A0AAW0RMJ6-F1
#
_cell.length_a   1.000
_cell.length_b   1.000
_cell.length_c   1.000
_cell.angle_alpha   90.00
_cell.angle_beta   90.00
_cell.angle_gamma   90.00
#
_symmetry.space_group_name_H-M   'P 1'
#
loop_
_entity.id
_entity.type
_entity.pdbx_description
1 polymer ?
#
loop_
_entity_poly.entity_id
_entity_poly.type
_entity_poly.pdbx_seq_one_letter_code
_entity_poly.pdbx_strand_id
1 'polypeptide(L)' 'MADTMEDDRDRLKSALWYAVGQIVDEECMRRNRNATPQFIGALTELVWTQI' A
#
# COMPACT_ATOMS: atom_id res chain seq x y z
N MET A 1 -3.17 0.16 -26.49
CA MET A 1 -4.36 0.33 -25.63
C MET A 1 -4.38 -0.63 -24.46
N ALA A 2 -3.97 -1.91 -24.60
CA ALA A 2 -3.80 -2.82 -23.44
C ALA A 2 -2.67 -2.39 -22.49
N ASP A 3 -1.53 -1.99 -23.04
CA ASP A 3 -0.33 -1.53 -22.31
C ASP A 3 -0.59 -0.35 -21.34
N THR A 4 -1.46 0.58 -21.71
CA THR A 4 -1.80 1.75 -20.88
C THR A 4 -2.56 1.35 -19.60
N MET A 5 -3.43 0.34 -19.68
CA MET A 5 -4.21 -0.12 -18.52
C MET A 5 -3.33 -0.84 -17.49
N GLU A 6 -2.27 -1.52 -17.95
CA GLU A 6 -1.30 -2.19 -17.08
C GLU A 6 -0.40 -1.16 -16.37
N ASP A 7 0.03 -0.10 -17.05
CA ASP A 7 0.76 1.04 -16.45
C ASP A 7 -0.08 1.74 -15.38
N ASP A 8 -1.33 2.08 -15.70
CA ASP A 8 -2.24 2.72 -14.73
C ASP A 8 -2.45 1.85 -13.49
N ARG A 9 -2.50 0.52 -13.67
CA ARG A 9 -2.66 -0.46 -12.59
C ARG A 9 -1.44 -0.53 -11.68
N ASP A 10 -0.23 -0.54 -12.24
CA ASP A 10 1.02 -0.52 -11.47
C ASP A 10 1.20 0.80 -10.70
N ARG A 11 0.86 1.91 -11.34
CA ARG A 11 0.88 3.25 -10.71
C ARG A 11 -0.13 3.36 -9.58
N LEU A 12 -1.35 2.84 -9.76
CA LEU A 12 -2.36 2.80 -8.71
C LEU A 12 -1.88 1.95 -7.52
N LYS A 13 -1.28 0.79 -7.80
CA LYS A 13 -0.74 -0.10 -6.78
C LYS A 13 0.42 0.54 -6.01
N SER A 14 1.30 1.26 -6.69
CA SER A 14 2.38 2.04 -6.09
C SER A 14 1.85 3.18 -5.20
N ALA A 15 0.83 3.90 -5.67
CA ALA A 15 0.17 4.94 -4.89
C ALA A 15 -0.53 4.37 -3.64
N LEU A 16 -1.17 3.20 -3.77
CA LEU A 16 -1.78 2.50 -2.65
C LEU A 16 -0.73 2.09 -1.61
N TRP A 17 0.39 1.52 -2.03
CA TRP A 17 1.49 1.15 -1.13
C TRP A 17 1.99 2.36 -0.33
N TYR A 18 2.18 3.50 -1.01
CA TYR A 18 2.59 4.75 -0.36
C TYR A 18 1.56 5.22 0.68
N ALA A 19 0.28 5.28 0.31
CA ALA A 19 -0.79 5.69 1.21
C ALA A 19 -0.93 4.75 2.42
N VAL A 20 -0.89 3.43 2.21
CA VAL A 20 -0.91 2.43 3.28
C VAL A 20 0.30 2.61 4.20
N GLY A 21 1.49 2.85 3.63
CA GLY A 21 2.70 3.13 4.40
C GLY A 21 2.54 4.34 5.34
N GLN A 22 1.99 5.45 4.84
CA GLN A 22 1.73 6.64 5.66
C GLN A 22 0.74 6.36 6.81
N ILE A 23 -0.37 5.68 6.52
CA ILE A 23 -1.39 5.33 7.53
C ILE A 23 -0.79 4.43 8.61
N VAL A 24 -0.01 3.42 8.21
CA VAL A 24 0.64 2.49 9.14
C VAL A 24 1.68 3.22 9.99
N ASP A 25 2.46 4.14 9.41
CA ASP A 25 3.46 4.94 10.13
C ASP A 25 2.81 5.82 11.21
N GLU A 26 1.73 6.54 10.88
CA GLU A 26 0.96 7.33 11.84
C GLU A 26 0.41 6.48 12.99
N GLU A 27 -0.17 5.32 12.69
CA GLU A 27 -0.69 4.40 13.72
C GLU A 27 0.43 3.77 14.57
N CYS A 28 1.59 3.50 13.96
CA CYS A 28 2.78 3.01 14.67
C CYS A 28 3.31 4.05 15.65
N MET A 29 3.39 5.32 15.24
CA MET A 29 3.76 6.43 16.11
C MET A 29 2.77 6.56 17.29
N ARG A 30 1.46 6.52 17.02
CA ARG A 30 0.42 6.60 18.05
C ARG A 30 0.48 5.49 19.09
N ARG A 31 0.76 4.26 18.63
CA ARG A 31 0.78 3.06 19.49
C ARG A 31 2.16 2.77 20.06
N ASN A 32 3.17 3.59 19.76
CA ASN A 32 4.58 3.38 20.09
C ASN A 32 5.05 1.97 19.69
N ARG A 33 4.76 1.61 18.42
CA ARG A 33 5.08 0.31 17.80
C ARG A 33 5.79 0.52 16.48
N ASN A 34 6.33 -0.56 15.93
CA ASN A 34 6.94 -0.57 14.62
C ASN A 34 6.21 -1.58 13.73
N ALA A 35 6.06 -1.23 12.45
CA ALA A 35 5.59 -2.14 11.42
C ALA A 35 6.75 -2.55 10.52
N THR A 36 6.73 -3.80 10.06
CA THR A 36 7.72 -4.29 9.11
C THR A 36 7.29 -3.94 7.68
N PRO A 37 8.24 -3.78 6.74
CA PRO A 37 7.89 -3.59 5.33
C PRO A 37 7.08 -4.76 4.75
N GLN A 38 7.26 -5.98 5.28
CA GLN A 38 6.45 -7.14 4.90
C GLN A 38 4.99 -6.99 5.34
N PHE A 39 4.74 -6.43 6.54
CA PHE A 39 3.38 -6.14 7.00
C PHE A 39 2.70 -5.10 6.13
N ILE A 40 3.40 -4.00 5.81
CA ILE A 40 2.90 -2.93 4.93
C ILE A 40 2.59 -3.49 3.53
N GLY A 41 3.48 -4.34 2.98
CA GLY A 41 3.26 -5.01 1.70
C GLY A 41 2.06 -5.95 1.71
N ALA A 42 1.93 -6.80 2.74
CA ALA A 42 0.79 -7.70 2.88
C ALA A 42 -0.54 -6.94 3.04
N LEU A 43 -0.54 -5.83 3.78
CA LEU A 43 -1.71 -4.96 3.94
C LEU A 43 -2.08 -4.26 2.62
N THR A 44 -1.08 -3.82 1.87
CA THR A 44 -1.28 -3.25 0.52
C THR A 44 -1.95 -4.27 -0.41
N GLU A 45 -1.47 -5.52 -0.44
CA GLU A 45 -2.10 -6.58 -1.24
C GLU A 45 -3.52 -6.88 -0.79
N LEU A 46 -3.77 -6.92 0.52
CA LEU A 46 -5.11 -7.14 1.07
C LEU A 46 -6.08 -6.05 0.59
N VAL A 47 -5.70 -4.78 0.72
CA VAL A 47 -6.53 -3.66 0.25
C VAL A 47 -6.71 -3.71 -1.27
N TRP A 48 -5.65 -4.03 -2.01
CA TRP A 48 -5.68 -4.15 -3.47
C TRP A 48 -6.70 -5.20 -3.95
N THR A 49 -6.85 -6.33 -3.25
CA THR A 49 -7.86 -7.35 -3.60
C THR A 49 -9.32 -6.91 -3.41
N GLN A 50 -9.55 -5.78 -2.73
CA GLN A 50 -10.90 -5.24 -2.52
C GLN A 50 -11.30 -4.18 -3.56
N ILE A 51 -10.37 -3.80 -4.43
CA ILE A 51 -10.58 -2.85 -5.55
C ILE A 51 -10.89 -3.65 -6.81
#